data_AF-A0A2E1M1Q6-F1
#
_entry.id   AF-A0A2E1M1Q6-F1
#
_cell.length_a   1.000
_cell.length_b   1.000
_cell.length_c   1.000
_cell.angle_alpha   90.00
_cell.angle_beta   90.00
_cell.angle_gamma   90.00
#
_symmetry.space_group_name_H-M   'P 1'
#
loop_
_entity.id
_entity.type
_entity.pdbx_description
1 polymer ?
#
loop_
_entity_poly.entity_id
_entity_poly.type
_entity_poly.pdbx_seq_one_letter_code
_entity_poly.pdbx_strand_id
1 'polypeptide(L)'
;MNNPASAKVEAITRINDFVVKFANVNGSGSASANNMFAKAVFRMGIPVSPHNIFPSNIQGLPTWYEVRINEQGYLGRREGVDLMVAMNEQTIAKDIAAVVPGGYVLYDSSKPLSEDL
;
A
#
# COMPACT_ATOMS: atom_id res chain seq x y z
N MET A 1 -23.94 -4.68 -28.56
CA MET A 1 -23.40 -3.94 -27.41
C MET A 1 -21.90 -4.20 -27.38
N ASN A 2 -21.08 -3.19 -27.66
CA ASN A 2 -19.63 -3.35 -27.74
C ASN A 2 -19.08 -3.59 -26.34
N ASN A 3 -18.58 -4.80 -26.11
CA ASN A 3 -17.74 -5.12 -24.95
C ASN A 3 -16.42 -4.35 -25.17
N PRO A 4 -16.06 -3.35 -24.32
CA PRO A 4 -14.75 -2.73 -24.42
C PRO A 4 -13.77 -3.80 -23.95
N ALA A 5 -13.21 -4.53 -24.93
CA ALA A 5 -12.12 -5.45 -24.72
C ALA A 5 -11.09 -4.75 -23.82
N SER A 6 -10.85 -5.38 -22.67
CA SER A 6 -9.82 -5.07 -21.68
C SER A 6 -8.56 -4.56 -22.37
N ALA A 7 -8.39 -3.23 -22.38
CA ALA A 7 -7.09 -2.66 -22.66
C ALA A 7 -6.19 -3.17 -21.53
N LYS A 8 -5.18 -3.95 -21.89
CA LYS A 8 -4.21 -4.51 -20.93
C LYS A 8 -3.61 -3.33 -20.18
N VAL A 9 -3.96 -3.17 -18.90
CA VAL A 9 -3.45 -2.07 -18.09
C VAL A 9 -1.94 -2.26 -17.97
N GLU A 10 -1.17 -1.30 -18.47
CA GLU A 10 0.29 -1.37 -18.40
C GLU A 10 0.76 -1.18 -16.97
N ALA A 11 1.74 -1.99 -16.55
CA ALA A 11 2.30 -1.89 -15.23
C ALA A 11 3.08 -0.58 -15.06
N ILE A 12 2.89 0.10 -13.92
CA ILE A 12 3.63 1.32 -13.65
C ILE A 12 5.12 1.00 -13.49
N THR A 13 5.95 1.79 -14.14
CA THR A 13 7.40 1.77 -13.96
C THR A 13 7.82 3.18 -13.55
N ARG A 14 8.26 3.34 -12.30
CA ARG A 14 8.73 4.61 -11.74
C ARG A 14 10.04 4.38 -10.99
N ILE A 15 10.77 5.46 -10.75
CA ILE A 15 12.00 5.45 -9.95
C ILE A 15 11.83 6.54 -8.90
N ASN A 16 12.04 6.17 -7.64
CA ASN A 16 11.97 7.06 -6.48
C ASN A 16 10.72 7.95 -6.38
N ASP A 17 9.60 7.61 -7.01
CA ASP A 17 8.34 8.36 -6.94
C ASP A 17 7.16 7.40 -6.73
N PHE A 18 6.89 7.11 -5.45
CA PHE A 18 5.93 6.09 -5.06
C PHE A 18 5.09 6.49 -3.85
N VAL A 19 3.93 5.86 -3.75
CA VAL A 19 3.16 5.69 -2.53
C VAL A 19 3.09 4.19 -2.24
N VAL A 20 3.77 3.76 -1.17
CA VAL A 20 3.71 2.38 -0.68
C VAL A 20 2.84 2.36 0.56
N LYS A 21 1.82 1.50 0.58
CA LYS A 21 0.87 1.41 1.69
C LYS A 21 0.82 -0.01 2.24
N PHE A 22 0.90 -0.13 3.55
CA PHE A 22 0.83 -1.40 4.28
C PHE A 22 -0.51 -1.45 4.99
N ALA A 23 -1.37 -2.42 4.65
CA ALA A 23 -2.63 -2.70 5.34
C ALA A 23 -2.43 -3.91 6.26
N ASN A 24 -2.44 -3.67 7.57
CA ASN A 24 -1.98 -4.63 8.56
C ASN A 24 -3.10 -5.08 9.50
N VAL A 25 -2.92 -6.28 10.06
CA VAL A 25 -3.69 -6.72 11.22
C VAL A 25 -3.19 -5.99 12.47
N ASN A 26 -4.11 -5.47 13.28
CA ASN A 26 -3.76 -4.81 14.54
C ASN A 26 -3.06 -5.80 15.49
N GLY A 27 -2.07 -5.33 16.26
CA GLY A 27 -1.31 -6.19 17.17
C GLY A 27 -0.31 -7.18 16.53
N SER A 28 -0.18 -7.21 15.19
CA SER A 28 0.76 -8.11 14.48
C SER A 28 2.25 -7.78 14.67
N GLY A 29 2.58 -6.68 15.33
CA GLY A 29 3.96 -6.17 15.41
C GLY A 29 4.43 -5.45 14.14
N SER A 30 3.54 -5.22 13.16
CA SER A 30 3.85 -4.59 11.86
C SER A 30 4.52 -3.21 11.95
N ALA A 31 4.32 -2.47 13.05
CA ALA A 31 4.91 -1.15 13.26
C ALA A 31 6.45 -1.14 13.15
N SER A 32 7.13 -2.19 13.62
CA SER A 32 8.59 -2.28 13.54
C SER A 32 9.08 -2.48 12.11
N ALA A 33 8.42 -3.37 11.36
CA ALA A 33 8.71 -3.65 9.95
C ALA A 33 8.42 -2.44 9.05
N ASN A 34 7.27 -1.80 9.24
CA ASN A 34 6.87 -0.57 8.55
C ASN A 34 7.91 0.54 8.72
N ASN A 35 8.34 0.78 9.97
CA ASN A 35 9.37 1.77 10.26
C ASN A 35 10.73 1.39 9.66
N MET A 36 11.09 0.11 9.65
CA MET A 36 12.32 -0.37 9.02
C MET A 36 12.31 -0.11 7.50
N PHE A 37 11.19 -0.32 6.82
CA PHE A 37 11.03 0.00 5.40
C PHE A 37 11.28 1.49 5.13
N ALA A 38 10.55 2.39 5.81
CA ALA A 38 10.72 3.83 5.61
C ALA A 38 12.15 4.30 5.92
N LYS A 39 12.76 3.76 7.00
CA LYS A 39 14.15 4.05 7.37
C LYS A 39 15.16 3.54 6.33
N ALA A 40 14.93 2.38 5.71
CA ALA A 40 15.81 1.85 4.68
C ALA A 40 15.83 2.78 3.46
N VAL A 41 14.66 3.20 2.98
CA VAL A 41 14.54 4.16 1.88
C VAL A 41 15.21 5.49 2.19
N PHE A 42 14.96 6.03 3.39
CA PHE A 42 15.62 7.26 3.83
C PHE A 42 17.15 7.14 3.86
N ARG A 43 17.67 6.01 4.34
CA ARG A 43 19.13 5.76 4.39
C ARG A 43 19.77 5.57 3.01
N MET A 44 18.99 5.27 1.97
CA MET A 44 19.45 5.31 0.58
C MET A 44 19.55 6.74 0.02
N GLY A 45 19.23 7.76 0.81
CA GLY A 45 19.30 9.17 0.41
C GLY A 45 18.05 9.70 -0.27
N ILE A 46 16.94 8.94 -0.28
CA ILE A 46 15.69 9.33 -0.92
C ILE A 46 14.74 9.91 0.13
N PRO A 47 14.20 11.13 -0.07
CA PRO A 47 13.21 11.72 0.83
C PRO A 47 11.96 10.85 0.98
N VAL A 48 11.48 10.70 2.22
CA VAL A 48 10.25 9.96 2.55
C VAL A 48 9.37 10.70 3.54
N SER A 49 8.06 10.48 3.45
CA SER A 49 7.06 10.94 4.41
C SER A 49 6.18 9.76 4.84
N PRO A 50 6.51 9.13 5.98
CA PRO A 50 5.71 8.06 6.55
C PRO A 50 4.53 8.60 7.36
N HIS A 51 3.37 7.97 7.25
CA HIS A 51 2.17 8.29 8.00
C HIS A 51 1.51 7.03 8.55
N ASN A 52 1.32 6.98 9.86
CA ASN A 52 0.54 5.94 10.52
C ASN A 52 -0.94 6.32 10.54
N ILE A 53 -1.80 5.38 10.17
CA ILE A 53 -3.26 5.55 10.16
C ILE A 53 -3.87 4.49 11.06
N PHE A 54 -4.40 4.95 12.19
CA PHE A 54 -5.11 4.12 13.16
C PHE A 54 -6.58 4.53 13.18
N PRO A 55 -7.51 3.70 12.70
CA PRO A 55 -8.91 3.87 13.06
C PRO A 55 -9.08 3.67 14.56
N SER A 56 -10.24 4.07 15.11
CA SER A 56 -10.49 3.95 16.55
C SER A 56 -10.18 2.53 17.07
N ASN A 57 -9.26 2.44 18.04
CA ASN A 57 -8.63 1.19 18.47
C ASN A 57 -9.48 0.33 19.42
N ILE A 58 -10.71 0.72 19.76
CA ILE A 58 -11.56 -0.04 20.71
C ILE A 58 -11.91 -1.46 20.19
N GLN A 59 -11.88 -1.68 18.88
CA GLN A 59 -12.30 -2.93 18.24
C GLN A 59 -11.17 -3.73 17.57
N GLY A 60 -9.90 -3.34 17.76
CA GLY A 60 -8.78 -4.00 17.07
C GLY A 60 -8.86 -3.86 15.54
N LEU A 61 -9.44 -2.76 15.06
CA LEU A 61 -9.60 -2.48 13.65
C LEU A 61 -8.25 -2.48 12.90
N PRO A 62 -8.25 -2.79 11.60
CA PRO A 62 -7.07 -2.77 10.72
C PRO A 62 -6.25 -1.50 10.87
N THR A 63 -4.93 -1.58 10.69
CA THR A 63 -4.04 -0.42 10.75
C THR A 63 -3.35 -0.23 9.42
N TRP A 64 -3.15 1.02 9.01
CA TRP A 64 -2.40 1.32 7.79
C TRP A 64 -1.14 2.12 8.09
N TYR A 65 -0.14 1.92 7.25
CA TYR A 65 1.06 2.73 7.20
C TYR A 65 1.31 3.12 5.75
N GLU A 66 1.41 4.41 5.48
CA GLU A 66 1.64 4.93 4.13
C GLU A 66 3.00 5.61 4.08
N VAL A 67 3.78 5.33 3.05
CA VAL A 67 5.10 5.95 2.82
C VAL A 67 5.08 6.61 1.45
N ARG A 68 5.08 7.95 1.46
CA ARG A 68 5.36 8.74 0.27
C ARG A 68 6.88 8.79 0.06
N ILE A 69 7.34 8.35 -1.10
CA ILE A 69 8.75 8.33 -1.50
C ILE A 69 8.87 9.26 -2.71
N ASN A 70 9.75 10.27 -2.66
CA ASN A 70 9.95 11.18 -3.78
C ASN A 70 11.36 11.78 -3.79
N GLU A 71 12.18 11.50 -4.82
CA GLU A 71 13.53 12.04 -4.95
C GLU A 71 13.59 13.58 -5.05
N GLN A 72 12.54 14.20 -5.58
CA GLN A 72 12.44 15.66 -5.71
C GLN A 72 11.90 16.35 -4.44
N GLY A 73 11.62 15.57 -3.38
CA GLY A 73 11.14 16.11 -2.11
C GLY A 73 9.64 16.45 -2.07
N TYR A 74 8.83 16.00 -3.03
CA TYR A 74 7.38 16.16 -3.00
C TYR A 74 6.72 15.19 -2.00
N LEU A 75 6.83 15.54 -0.73
CA LEU A 75 6.46 14.72 0.43
C LEU A 75 5.01 14.88 0.91
N GLY A 76 4.24 15.76 0.26
CA GLY A 76 2.81 15.88 0.50
C GLY A 76 2.08 14.57 0.18
N ARG A 77 0.99 14.32 0.88
CA ARG A 77 0.12 13.16 0.60
C ARG A 77 -0.38 13.25 -0.84
N ARG A 78 -0.32 12.13 -1.55
CA ARG A 78 -0.82 11.98 -2.93
C ARG A 78 -1.96 10.96 -2.93
N GLU A 79 -2.96 11.19 -3.78
CA GLU A 79 -3.97 10.18 -4.05
C GLU A 79 -3.37 8.96 -4.76
N GLY A 80 -3.98 7.79 -4.55
CA GLY A 80 -3.62 6.53 -5.18
C GLY A 80 -2.39 5.84 -4.59
N VAL A 81 -2.47 4.52 -4.47
CA VAL A 81 -1.39 3.66 -4.00
C VAL A 81 -0.67 3.01 -5.18
N ASP A 82 0.65 3.11 -5.24
CA ASP A 82 1.45 2.46 -6.29
C ASP A 82 1.76 0.99 -5.94
N LEU A 83 2.02 0.71 -4.65
CA LEU A 83 2.22 -0.62 -4.11
C LEU A 83 1.44 -0.80 -2.81
N MET A 84 0.49 -1.73 -2.79
CA MET A 84 -0.22 -2.15 -1.59
C MET A 84 0.41 -3.44 -1.04
N VAL A 85 0.74 -3.44 0.24
CA VAL A 85 1.11 -4.62 1.02
C VAL A 85 -0.09 -5.00 1.88
N ALA A 86 -0.95 -5.86 1.35
CA ALA A 86 -2.24 -6.23 1.92
C ALA A 86 -2.12 -7.48 2.80
N MET A 87 -1.94 -7.27 4.11
CA MET A 87 -1.79 -8.32 5.12
C MET A 87 -3.07 -8.54 5.94
N ASN A 88 -4.12 -7.73 5.70
CA ASN A 88 -5.39 -7.82 6.41
C ASN A 88 -6.51 -8.27 5.48
N GLU A 89 -7.03 -9.46 5.73
CA GLU A 89 -8.13 -10.07 4.95
C GLU A 89 -9.43 -9.26 5.04
N GLN A 90 -9.71 -8.62 6.17
CA GLN A 90 -10.97 -7.87 6.36
C GLN A 90 -11.09 -6.65 5.43
N THR A 91 -9.95 -6.11 4.99
CA THR A 91 -9.90 -4.89 4.17
C THR A 91 -9.33 -5.12 2.79
N ILE A 92 -8.91 -6.35 2.45
CA ILE A 92 -8.14 -6.65 1.23
C ILE A 92 -8.82 -6.13 -0.05
N ALA A 93 -10.14 -6.27 -0.18
CA ALA A 93 -10.87 -5.76 -1.34
C ALA A 93 -10.80 -4.23 -1.44
N LYS A 94 -10.96 -3.52 -0.32
CA LYS A 94 -10.83 -2.05 -0.26
C LYS A 94 -9.41 -1.59 -0.49
N ASP A 95 -8.44 -2.36 0.01
CA ASP A 95 -7.01 -2.06 -0.13
C ASP A 95 -6.56 -2.23 -1.59
N ILE A 96 -7.03 -3.28 -2.27
CA ILE A 96 -6.79 -3.50 -3.71
C ILE A 96 -7.46 -2.38 -4.53
N ALA A 97 -8.69 -2.00 -4.21
CA ALA A 97 -9.39 -0.92 -4.91
C ALA A 97 -8.71 0.46 -4.77
N ALA A 98 -7.83 0.65 -3.79
CA ALA A 98 -7.04 1.88 -3.62
C ALA A 98 -5.78 1.94 -4.51
N VAL A 99 -5.41 0.83 -5.16
CA VAL A 99 -4.25 0.75 -6.03
C VAL A 99 -4.56 1.41 -7.37
N VAL A 100 -3.63 2.25 -7.85
CA VAL A 100 -3.76 2.91 -9.16
C VAL A 100 -3.73 1.88 -10.29
N PRO A 101 -4.34 2.15 -11.46
CA PRO A 101 -4.18 1.28 -12.62
C PRO A 101 -2.71 1.01 -12.92
N GLY A 102 -2.35 -0.27 -13.04
CA GLY A 102 -0.98 -0.72 -13.30
C GLY A 102 -0.10 -0.81 -12.05
N GLY A 103 -0.61 -0.43 -10.87
CA GLY A 103 0.06 -0.61 -9.60
C GLY A 103 0.11 -2.07 -9.14
N TYR A 104 0.75 -2.29 -8.00
CA TYR A 104 1.10 -3.61 -7.50
C TYR A 104 0.40 -3.93 -6.19
N VAL A 105 0.06 -5.21 -6.01
CA VAL A 105 -0.45 -5.75 -4.75
C VAL A 105 0.45 -6.90 -4.33
N LEU A 106 0.98 -6.83 -3.11
CA LEU A 106 1.63 -7.91 -2.41
C LEU A 106 0.70 -8.39 -1.29
N TYR A 107 0.37 -9.68 -1.27
CA TYR A 107 -0.47 -10.28 -0.25
C TYR A 107 0.10 -11.62 0.20
N ASP A 108 -0.38 -12.13 1.33
CA ASP A 108 -0.02 -13.45 1.83
C ASP A 108 -0.83 -14.54 1.11
N SER A 109 -0.20 -15.22 0.16
CA SER A 109 -0.82 -16.31 -0.62
C SER A 109 -0.84 -17.65 0.11
N SER A 110 -0.38 -17.73 1.36
CA SER A 110 -0.57 -18.93 2.19
C SER A 110 -2.03 -19.13 2.61
N LYS A 111 -2.84 -18.07 2.48
CA LYS A 111 -4.29 -18.09 2.69
C LYS A 111 -5.02 -17.89 1.36
N PRO A 112 -6.15 -18.57 1.13
CA PRO A 112 -6.98 -18.31 -0.03
C PRO A 112 -7.50 -16.86 0.04
N LEU A 113 -7.54 -16.20 -1.11
CA LEU A 113 -8.27 -14.95 -1.26
C LEU A 113 -9.77 -15.25 -1.14
N SER A 114 -10.51 -14.33 -0.52
CA SER A 114 -11.98 -14.42 -0.49
C SER A 114 -12.53 -14.55 -1.92
N GLU A 115 -13.56 -15.36 -2.11
CA GLU A 115 -14.24 -15.51 -3.42
C GLU A 115 -14.95 -14.21 -3.86
N ASP A 116 -15.22 -13.31 -2.91
CA ASP A 116 -15.93 -12.04 -3.13
C ASP A 116 -15.02 -10.88 -3.59
N LEU A 117 -13.77 -11.16 -3.96
CA LEU A 117 -12.77 -10.17 -4.39
C LEU A 117 -12.94 -9.70 -5.84
#